data_AF-A0A497AVN4-F1
#
_entry.id   AF-A0A497AVN4-F1
#
_cell.length_a   1.000
_cell.length_b   1.000
_cell.length_c   1.000
_cell.angle_alpha   90.00
_cell.angle_beta   90.00
_cell.angle_gamma   90.00
#
_symmetry.space_group_name_H-M   'P 1'
#
loop_
_entity.id
_entity.type
_entity.pdbx_description
1 polymer ?
#
loop_
_entity_poly.entity_id
_entity_poly.type
_entity_poly.pdbx_seq_one_letter_code
_entity_poly.pdbx_strand_id
1 'polypeptide(L)'
;GALLAGYNNPARYLFDWELYEQGILEVKHALPYSDAARLSEEEKRRYLEGGEFLEFSHTLEDQIGDQIEAGFLLAGLYEDYDREDDNDALSKYMPVYVVTRAVKL
;
A
#
# COMPACT_ATOMS: atom_id res chain seq x y z
N GLY A 1 6.59 22.53 12.40
CA GLY A 1 7.18 21.92 11.18
C GLY A 1 6.09 21.21 10.40
N ALA A 2 6.34 20.81 9.15
CA ALA A 2 5.39 20.04 8.32
C ALA A 2 5.97 18.69 7.92
N LEU A 3 5.13 17.66 7.88
CA LEU A 3 5.41 16.31 7.40
C LEU A 3 4.64 16.09 6.09
N LEU A 4 5.32 15.59 5.06
CA LEU A 4 4.69 15.04 3.87
C LEU A 4 4.95 13.53 3.88
N ALA A 5 3.89 12.74 3.80
CA ALA A 5 3.97 11.28 3.74
C ALA A 5 3.20 10.79 2.52
N GLY A 6 3.82 9.91 1.73
CA GLY A 6 3.21 9.27 0.57
C GLY A 6 3.25 7.76 0.73
N TYR A 7 2.16 7.08 0.37
CA TYR A 7 2.02 5.64 0.50
C TYR A 7 1.02 5.08 -0.51
N ASN A 8 1.13 3.78 -0.78
CA ASN A 8 0.12 3.06 -1.55
C ASN A 8 -1.17 2.97 -0.73
N ASN A 9 -2.32 3.08 -1.39
CA ASN A 9 -3.59 2.76 -0.78
C ASN A 9 -3.58 1.27 -0.38
N PRO A 10 -3.82 0.93 0.90
CA PRO A 10 -3.67 -0.44 1.35
C PRO A 10 -4.65 -1.43 0.71
N ALA A 11 -5.73 -0.94 0.08
CA ALA A 11 -6.63 -1.76 -0.72
C ALA A 11 -5.92 -2.55 -1.83
N ARG A 12 -4.78 -2.06 -2.35
CA ARG A 12 -3.97 -2.77 -3.36
C ARG A 12 -3.54 -4.16 -2.89
N TYR A 13 -3.32 -4.33 -1.59
CA TYR A 13 -2.85 -5.58 -0.99
C TYR A 13 -3.96 -6.59 -0.70
N LEU A 14 -5.22 -6.31 -1.06
CA LEU A 14 -6.33 -7.27 -0.91
C LEU A 14 -6.26 -8.42 -1.92
N PHE A 15 -5.61 -8.19 -3.07
CA PHE A 15 -5.76 -9.03 -4.26
C PHE A 15 -4.66 -10.07 -4.39
N ASP A 16 -4.97 -11.18 -5.06
CA ASP A 16 -3.96 -12.13 -5.53
C ASP A 16 -3.05 -11.46 -6.57
N TRP A 17 -1.75 -11.40 -6.30
CA TRP A 17 -0.81 -10.63 -7.11
C TRP A 17 -0.57 -11.21 -8.51
N GLU A 18 -0.55 -12.54 -8.65
CA GLU A 18 -0.39 -13.19 -9.96
C GLU A 18 -1.60 -12.93 -10.87
N LEU A 19 -2.81 -12.89 -10.30
CA LEU A 19 -4.03 -12.53 -11.02
C LEU A 19 -4.15 -11.04 -11.27
N TYR A 20 -3.68 -10.22 -10.32
CA TYR A 20 -3.68 -8.76 -10.42
C TYR A 20 -2.86 -8.28 -11.63
N GLU A 21 -1.67 -8.82 -11.86
CA GLU A 21 -0.83 -8.50 -13.03
C GLU A 21 -1.51 -8.86 -14.36
N GLN A 22 -2.43 -9.82 -14.34
CA GLN A 22 -3.25 -10.21 -15.50
C GLN A 22 -4.51 -9.33 -15.66
N GLY A 23 -4.71 -8.35 -14.77
CA GLY A 23 -5.87 -7.46 -14.77
C GLY A 23 -7.10 -8.03 -14.05
N ILE A 24 -6.94 -9.13 -13.29
CA ILE A 24 -8.04 -9.80 -12.58
C ILE A 24 -7.98 -9.43 -11.09
N LEU A 25 -9.01 -8.74 -10.61
CA LEU A 25 -9.14 -8.33 -9.21
C LEU A 25 -9.83 -9.42 -8.38
N GLU A 26 -9.06 -10.40 -7.89
CA GLU A 26 -9.55 -11.45 -6.98
C GLU A 26 -9.08 -11.21 -5.55
N VAL A 27 -10.01 -11.02 -4.61
CA VAL A 27 -9.68 -10.80 -3.20
C VAL A 27 -9.17 -12.10 -2.57
N LYS A 28 -7.95 -12.06 -2.04
CA LYS A 28 -7.28 -13.21 -1.42
C LYS A 28 -6.74 -12.92 -0.02
N HIS A 29 -6.44 -11.66 0.26
CA HIS A 29 -5.68 -11.26 1.44
C HIS A 29 -6.50 -10.35 2.36
N ALA A 30 -6.32 -10.53 3.67
CA ALA A 30 -6.79 -9.58 4.67
C ALA A 30 -5.71 -8.53 4.95
N LEU A 31 -6.13 -7.33 5.36
CA LEU A 31 -5.23 -6.24 5.75
C LEU A 31 -5.06 -6.20 7.28
N PRO A 32 -3.86 -5.85 7.79
CA PRO A 32 -2.64 -5.57 7.03
C PRO A 32 -1.99 -6.84 6.46
N TYR A 33 -1.53 -6.75 5.22
CA TYR A 33 -0.81 -7.81 4.52
C TYR A 33 0.67 -7.86 4.97
N SER A 34 1.29 -9.04 4.99
CA SER A 34 2.73 -9.18 5.21
C SER A 34 3.26 -10.48 4.62
N ASP A 35 4.15 -10.39 3.64
CA ASP A 35 4.87 -11.55 3.10
C ASP A 35 5.71 -12.23 4.19
N ALA A 36 6.34 -11.44 5.06
CA ALA A 36 7.19 -11.96 6.12
C ALA A 36 6.43 -12.84 7.12
N ALA A 37 5.15 -12.53 7.39
CA ALA A 37 4.29 -13.32 8.27
C ALA A 37 3.62 -14.50 7.56
N ARG A 38 3.40 -14.38 6.25
CA ARG A 38 2.64 -15.35 5.45
C ARG A 38 3.51 -16.45 4.84
N LEU A 39 4.65 -16.09 4.26
CA LEU A 39 5.50 -17.00 3.49
C LEU A 39 6.31 -17.93 4.41
N SER A 40 6.53 -19.16 3.96
CA SER A 40 7.50 -20.08 4.58
C SER A 40 8.93 -19.59 4.37
N GLU A 41 9.88 -20.12 5.14
CA GLU A 41 11.30 -19.76 4.96
C GLU A 41 11.84 -20.19 3.59
N GLU A 42 11.34 -21.29 3.02
CA GLU A 42 11.67 -21.69 1.65
C GLU A 42 11.09 -20.73 0.60
N GLU A 43 9.86 -20.26 0.80
CA GLU A 43 9.21 -19.29 -0.10
C GLU A 43 9.91 -17.94 -0.05
N LYS A 44 10.22 -17.43 1.15
CA LYS A 44 10.99 -16.18 1.32
C LYS A 44 12.34 -16.27 0.62
N ARG A 45 13.05 -17.40 0.76
CA ARG A 45 14.33 -17.61 0.10
C ARG A 45 14.17 -17.56 -1.42
N ARG A 46 13.15 -18.22 -1.96
CA ARG A 46 12.87 -18.22 -3.41
C ARG A 46 12.57 -16.81 -3.93
N TYR A 47 11.75 -16.03 -3.22
CA TYR A 47 11.45 -14.63 -3.59
C TYR A 47 12.73 -13.79 -3.62
N LEU A 48 13.53 -13.86 -2.56
CA LEU A 48 14.77 -13.09 -2.45
C LEU A 48 15.83 -13.51 -3.49
N GLU A 49 15.97 -14.81 -3.76
CA GLU A 49 16.85 -15.34 -4.81
C GLU A 49 16.37 -14.96 -6.21
N GLY A 50 15.06 -14.80 -6.40
CA GLY A 50 14.44 -14.29 -7.62
C GLY A 50 14.61 -12.78 -7.82
N GLY A 51 15.12 -12.05 -6.81
CA GLY A 51 15.26 -10.60 -6.85
C GLY A 51 13.97 -9.83 -6.50
N GLU A 52 12.97 -10.51 -5.96
CA GLU A 52 11.73 -9.90 -5.48
C GLU A 52 11.89 -9.35 -4.06
N PHE A 53 11.05 -8.37 -3.73
CA PHE A 53 11.01 -7.77 -2.40
C PHE A 53 9.86 -8.37 -1.58
N LEU A 54 10.08 -8.53 -0.28
CA LEU A 54 8.99 -8.84 0.64
C LEU A 54 8.24 -7.55 0.92
N GLU A 55 6.93 -7.57 0.69
CA GLU A 55 6.06 -6.43 0.90
C GLU A 55 5.14 -6.64 2.11
N PHE A 56 4.66 -5.52 2.63
CA PHE A 56 3.64 -5.49 3.66
C PHE A 56 2.80 -4.23 3.47
N SER A 57 1.54 -4.33 3.88
CA SER A 57 0.61 -3.22 3.86
C SER A 57 0.41 -2.64 5.26
N HIS A 58 -0.35 -1.56 5.31
CA HIS A 58 -0.78 -0.92 6.56
C HIS A 58 -2.30 -0.79 6.59
N THR A 59 -2.84 -0.36 7.73
CA THR A 59 -4.18 0.24 7.77
C THR A 59 -4.09 1.75 7.53
N LEU A 60 -5.22 2.39 7.24
CA LEU A 60 -5.27 3.86 7.24
C LEU A 60 -5.12 4.43 8.66
N GLU A 61 -5.40 3.66 9.70
CA GLU A 61 -5.13 4.05 11.08
C GLU A 61 -3.61 4.16 11.31
N ASP A 62 -2.82 3.16 10.90
CA ASP A 62 -1.35 3.23 11.00
C ASP A 62 -0.76 4.39 10.15
N GLN A 63 -1.34 4.66 8.98
CA GLN A 63 -0.80 5.68 8.07
C GLN A 63 -1.23 7.10 8.44
N ILE A 64 -2.49 7.31 8.84
CA ILE A 64 -3.10 8.62 9.07
C ILE A 64 -3.36 8.85 10.57
N GLY A 65 -3.92 7.85 11.24
CA GLY A 65 -4.21 7.88 12.67
C GLY A 65 -2.95 8.14 13.49
N ASP A 66 -1.85 7.44 13.19
CA ASP A 66 -0.59 7.62 13.93
C ASP A 66 0.03 9.01 13.72
N GLN A 67 -0.21 9.66 12.57
CA GLN A 67 0.18 11.06 12.38
C GLN A 67 -0.58 11.98 13.35
N ILE A 68 -1.88 11.73 13.52
CA ILE A 68 -2.75 12.47 14.43
C ILE A 68 -2.35 12.20 15.88
N GLU A 69 -2.12 10.93 16.25
CA GLU A 69 -1.68 10.54 17.60
C GLU A 69 -0.33 11.17 17.96
N ALA A 70 0.60 11.27 17.00
CA ALA A 70 1.88 11.95 17.19
C ALA A 70 1.76 13.49 17.37
N GLY A 71 0.53 14.02 17.39
CA GLY A 71 0.21 15.43 17.62
C GLY A 71 0.28 16.30 16.38
N PHE A 72 0.24 15.72 15.18
CA PHE A 72 0.09 16.50 13.96
C PHE A 72 -1.39 16.72 13.62
N LEU A 73 -1.68 17.87 13.03
CA LEU A 73 -2.96 18.09 12.35
C LEU A 73 -2.77 17.83 10.85
N LEU A 74 -3.67 17.05 10.27
CA LEU A 74 -3.75 16.94 8.81
C LEU A 74 -4.18 18.27 8.22
N ALA A 75 -3.32 18.82 7.37
CA ALA A 75 -3.50 20.08 6.68
C ALA A 75 -3.68 19.88 5.17
N GLY A 76 -3.67 18.64 4.68
CA GLY A 76 -3.94 18.29 3.29
C GLY A 76 -3.94 16.78 3.07
N LEU A 77 -4.75 16.36 2.10
CA LEU A 77 -4.83 15.01 1.56
C LEU A 77 -4.88 15.13 0.04
N TYR A 78 -4.07 14.34 -0.65
CA TYR A 78 -4.08 14.19 -2.09
C TYR A 78 -4.09 12.69 -2.41
N GLU A 79 -4.82 12.32 -3.44
CA GLU A 79 -4.90 10.95 -3.93
C GLU A 79 -4.61 10.95 -5.43
N ASP A 80 -3.98 9.90 -5.92
CA ASP A 80 -3.66 9.76 -7.33
C ASP A 80 -3.89 8.35 -7.86
N TYR A 81 -4.05 8.30 -9.16
CA TYR A 81 -4.15 7.09 -9.95
C TYR A 81 -2.77 6.74 -10.51
N ASP A 82 -2.58 5.47 -10.83
CA ASP A 82 -1.46 5.05 -11.66
C ASP A 82 -1.66 5.58 -13.08
N ARG A 83 -0.58 5.65 -13.85
CA ARG A 83 -0.67 6.20 -15.20
C ARG A 83 -1.47 5.26 -16.11
N GLU A 84 -2.17 5.81 -17.10
CA GLU A 84 -2.96 4.99 -18.03
C GLU A 84 -2.11 3.95 -18.78
N ASP A 85 -0.83 4.24 -19.04
CA ASP A 85 0.13 3.33 -19.67
C ASP A 85 0.61 2.19 -18.77
N ASP A 86 0.51 2.35 -17.45
CA ASP A 86 0.96 1.35 -16.47
C ASP A 86 -0.07 0.23 -16.24
N ASN A 87 -1.28 0.36 -16.80
CA ASN A 87 -2.34 -0.65 -16.85
C ASN A 87 -2.76 -1.27 -15.50
N ASP A 88 -2.46 -0.61 -14.38
CA ASP A 88 -2.79 -1.08 -13.04
C ASP A 88 -4.27 -1.44 -12.91
N ALA A 89 -4.55 -2.66 -12.43
CA ALA A 89 -5.88 -3.23 -12.45
C ALA A 89 -6.85 -2.48 -11.52
N LEU A 90 -6.39 -2.10 -10.33
CA LEU A 90 -7.21 -1.43 -9.32
C LEU A 90 -7.37 0.05 -9.63
N SER A 91 -6.34 0.67 -10.21
CA SER A 91 -6.34 2.10 -10.52
C SER A 91 -7.44 2.49 -11.52
N LYS A 92 -7.99 1.54 -12.28
CA LYS A 92 -9.18 1.77 -13.11
C LYS A 92 -10.44 2.11 -12.29
N TYR A 93 -10.45 1.81 -11.00
CA TYR A 93 -11.63 1.91 -10.13
C TYR A 93 -11.44 2.87 -8.96
N MET A 94 -10.21 3.07 -8.47
CA MET A 94 -9.93 3.93 -7.32
C MET A 94 -8.49 4.46 -7.32
N PRO A 95 -8.18 5.58 -6.64
CA PRO A 95 -6.80 6.01 -6.48
C PRO A 95 -6.00 4.99 -5.68
N VAL A 96 -4.79 4.69 -6.16
CA VAL A 96 -3.89 3.70 -5.57
C VAL A 96 -2.72 4.35 -4.83
N TYR A 97 -2.58 5.67 -4.93
CA TYR A 97 -1.60 6.46 -4.19
C TYR A 97 -2.28 7.50 -3.32
N VAL A 98 -1.73 7.71 -2.12
CA VAL A 98 -2.21 8.68 -1.15
C VAL A 98 -1.03 9.50 -0.64
N VAL A 99 -1.22 10.81 -0.50
CA VAL A 99 -0.27 11.73 0.09
C VAL A 99 -0.95 12.57 1.16
N THR A 100 -0.39 12.59 2.37
CA THR A 100 -0.82 13.50 3.43
C THR A 100 0.19 14.60 3.65
N ARG A 101 -0.33 15.79 4.00
CA ARG A 101 0.44 16.88 4.58
C ARG A 101 -0.03 17.10 6.00
N ALA A 102 0.84 16.92 6.97
CA ALA A 102 0.54 17.13 8.39
C ALA A 102 1.41 18.26 8.96
N VAL A 103 0.86 19.05 9.89
CA VAL A 103 1.58 20.14 10.56
C VAL A 103 1.58 19.91 12.07
N LYS A 104 2.75 20.05 12.70
CA LYS A 104 2.85 20.00 14.16
C LYS A 104 2.62 21.40 14.71
N LEU A 105 1.63 21.49 15.60
CA LEU A 105 1.29 22.70 16.36
C LEU A 105 2.38 23.04 17.37
#